data_AF-G3HCT7-F1
#
_entry.id   AF-G3HCT7-F1
#
_cell.length_a   1.000
_cell.length_b   1.000
_cell.length_c   1.000
_cell.angle_alpha   90.00
_cell.angle_beta   90.00
_cell.angle_gamma   90.00
#
_symmetry.space_group_name_H-M   'P 1'
#
loop_
_entity.id
_entity.type
_entity.pdbx_description
1 polymer ?
#
loop_
_entity_poly.entity_id
_entity_poly.type
_entity_poly.pdbx_seq_one_letter_code
_entity_poly.pdbx_strand_id
1 'polypeptide(L)' 'MSILFTVLITETTLENGLIQLRSRDTTMKEMMHISKLKDFLVKYLASAKKV' A
#
# COMPACT_ATOMS: atom_id res chain seq x y z
N MET A 1 2.21 -17.43 -1.47
CA MET A 1 2.77 -16.54 -0.45
C MET A 1 1.65 -15.64 0.08
N SER A 2 1.40 -15.61 1.39
CA SER A 2 0.27 -14.90 2.03
C SER A 2 0.59 -13.43 2.34
N ILE A 3 1.05 -12.68 1.32
CA ILE A 3 1.41 -11.26 1.46
C ILE A 3 0.16 -10.40 1.28
N LEU A 4 -0.14 -9.51 2.23
CA LEU A 4 -1.37 -8.69 2.22
C LEU A 4 -1.36 -7.60 1.12
N PHE A 5 -0.23 -6.92 0.97
CA PHE A 5 -0.06 -5.82 0.02
C PHE A 5 1.26 -5.94 -0.73
N THR A 6 1.25 -5.60 -2.01
CA THR A 6 2.45 -5.45 -2.82
C THR A 6 2.60 -4.00 -3.23
N VAL A 7 3.77 -3.42 -3.01
CA VAL A 7 4.11 -2.05 -3.44
C VAL A 7 5.02 -2.15 -4.65
N LEU A 8 4.66 -1.48 -5.73
CA LEU A 8 5.51 -1.32 -6.90
C LEU A 8 6.11 0.09 -6.87
N ILE A 9 7.44 0.14 -6.92
CA ILE A 9 8.23 1.38 -6.99
C ILE A 9 8.73 1.52 -8.42
N THR A 10 8.47 2.68 -9.02
CA THR A 10 8.82 3.00 -10.40
C THR A 10 9.56 4.34 -10.46
N GLU A 11 10.08 4.71 -11.64
CA GLU A 11 10.73 6.01 -11.84
C GLU A 11 9.80 7.18 -11.49
N THR A 12 8.50 7.06 -11.79
CA THR A 12 7.49 8.04 -11.38
C THR A 12 7.45 8.28 -9.87
N THR A 13 7.73 7.26 -9.04
CA THR A 13 7.82 7.42 -7.59
C THR A 13 8.97 8.34 -7.20
N LEU A 14 10.08 8.34 -7.94
CA LEU A 14 11.21 9.23 -7.69
C LEU A 14 10.89 10.68 -8.07
N GLU A 15 10.05 10.88 -9.08
CA GLU A 15 9.66 12.21 -9.56
C GLU A 15 8.59 12.86 -8.70
N ASN A 16 7.56 12.11 -8.28
CA ASN A 16 6.37 12.67 -7.63
C ASN A 16 5.94 11.95 -6.34
N GLY A 17 6.69 10.93 -5.89
CA GLY A 17 6.42 10.21 -4.65
C GLY A 17 5.22 9.26 -4.71
N LEU A 18 4.60 9.03 -5.87
CA LEU A 18 3.47 8.12 -6.01
C LEU A 18 3.94 6.67 -6.24
N ILE A 19 3.40 5.76 -5.43
CA ILE A 19 3.56 4.32 -5.56
C ILE A 19 2.26 3.67 -6.03
N GLN A 20 2.39 2.48 -6.59
CA GLN A 20 1.24 1.61 -6.87
C GLN A 20 1.15 0.52 -5.80
N LEU A 21 0.07 0.53 -5.02
CA LEU A 21 -0.26 -0.46 -4.00
C LEU A 21 -1.27 -1.46 -4.57
N ARG A 22 -0.98 -2.76 -4.45
CA ARG A 22 -1.91 -3.84 -4.80
C ARG A 22 -2.32 -4.60 -3.57
N SER A 23 -3.62 -4.69 -3.31
CA SER A 23 -4.18 -5.56 -2.26
C SER A 23 -4.30 -7.00 -2.77
N ARG A 24 -4.00 -7.96 -1.89
CA ARG A 24 -4.22 -9.39 -2.14
C ARG A 24 -5.70 -9.69 -2.38
N ASP A 25 -6.56 -9.05 -1.60
CA ASP A 25 -7.97 -9.45 -1.48
C ASP A 25 -8.83 -8.86 -2.62
N THR A 26 -8.50 -7.66 -3.09
CA THR A 26 -9.28 -6.97 -4.13
C THR A 26 -8.60 -6.96 -5.49
N THR A 27 -7.34 -7.37 -5.60
CA THR A 27 -6.49 -7.27 -6.81
C THR A 27 -6.36 -5.87 -7.42
N MET A 28 -7.07 -4.86 -6.89
CA MET A 28 -7.07 -3.48 -7.34
C MET A 28 -5.70 -2.83 -7.11
N LYS A 29 -5.35 -1.93 -8.03
CA LYS A 29 -4.13 -1.13 -8.00
C LYS A 29 -4.50 0.29 -7.59
N GLU A 30 -4.09 0.68 -6.40
CA GLU A 30 -4.32 2.02 -5.87
C GLU A 30 -3.05 2.84 -5.97
N MET A 31 -3.19 4.13 -6.30
CA MET A 31 -2.09 5.09 -6.29
C MET A 31 -2.03 5.75 -4.92
N MET A 32 -0.87 5.72 -4.26
CA MET A 32 -0.69 6.30 -2.93
C MET A 32 0.63 7.06 -2.88
N HIS A 33 0.68 8.17 -2.16
CA HIS A 33 1.96 8.82 -1.89
C HIS A 33 2.77 8.00 -0.87
N ILE A 34 4.05 7.77 -1.13
CA ILE A 34 4.93 6.91 -0.32
C ILE A 34 5.01 7.36 1.14
N SER A 35 4.92 8.67 1.42
CA SER A 35 4.94 9.19 2.78
C SER A 35 3.76 8.73 3.64
N LYS A 36 2.63 8.34 3.03
CA LYS A 36 1.42 7.89 3.74
C LYS A 36 1.35 6.37 3.92
N LEU A 37 2.22 5.61 3.25
CA LEU A 37 2.17 4.15 3.22
C LEU A 37 2.30 3.53 4.61
N LYS A 38 3.25 4.02 5.43
CA LYS A 38 3.47 3.51 6.78
C LYS A 38 2.22 3.63 7.65
N ASP A 39 1.64 4.82 7.70
CA ASP A 39 0.46 5.09 8.52
C ASP A 39 -0.76 4.30 8.04
N PHE A 40 -0.90 4.13 6.71
CA PHE A 40 -1.92 3.27 6.12
C PHE A 40 -1.80 1.83 6.61
N LEU A 41 -0.60 1.23 6.53
CA LEU A 41 -0.37 -0.16 6.93
C LEU A 41 -0.62 -0.37 8.43
N VAL A 42 -0.13 0.54 9.28
CA VAL A 42 -0.34 0.47 10.73
C VAL A 42 -1.82 0.55 11.07
N LYS A 43 -2.57 1.47 10.47
CA LYS A 43 -4.01 1.60 10.67
C LYS A 43 -4.76 0.37 10.17
N TYR A 44 -4.41 -0.16 9.00
CA TYR A 44 -5.04 -1.34 8.43
C TYR A 44 -4.91 -2.56 9.38
N LEU A 45 -3.69 -2.83 9.85
CA LEU A 45 -3.43 -3.95 10.78
C LEU A 45 -4.13 -3.75 12.13
N ALA A 46 -4.14 -2.52 12.65
CA ALA A 46 -4.82 -2.20 13.91
C ALA A 46 -6.33 -2.39 13.82
N SER A 47 -6.95 -1.98 12.70
CA SER A 47 -8.38 -2.19 12.44
C SER A 47 -8.72 -3.66 12.25
N ALA A 48 -7.87 -4.43 11.57
CA ALA A 48 -8.07 -5.86 11.37
C ALA A 48 -8.04 -6.66 12.69
N LYS A 49 -7.29 -6.20 13.70
CA LYS A 49 -7.26 -6.83 15.04
C LYS A 49 -8.50 -6.53 15.89
N LYS A 50 -9.24 -5.46 15.59
CA LYS A 50 -10.40 -5.02 16.37
C LYS A 50 -11.71 -5.70 15.96
N VAL A 51 -11.67 -6.59 14.97
CA VAL A 51 -12.80 -7.40 14.49
C VAL A 51 -12.74 -8.79 15.11
#